data_AF-A0A351HD31-F1
#
_entry.id   AF-A0A351HD31-F1
#
_cell.length_a   1.000
_cell.length_b   1.000
_cell.length_c   1.000
_cell.angle_alpha   90.00
_cell.angle_beta   90.00
_cell.angle_gamma   90.00
#
_symmetry.space_group_name_H-M   'P 1'
#
loop_
_entity.id
_entity.type
_entity.pdbx_description
1 polymer ?
#
loop_
_entity_poly.entity_id
_entity_poly.type
_entity_poly.pdbx_seq_one_letter_code
_entity_poly.pdbx_strand_id
1 'polypeptide(L)' 'MPQPSTSTLNNRVFAQRSSLYQEFLAEREEILRHKWIESEKQGKDIGFERALLDWIRKHRESWRSARKSLGK' A
#
# COMPACT_ATOMS: atom_id res chain seq x y z
N MET A 1 -9.25 28.48 -31.44
CA MET A 1 -9.42 27.71 -30.19
C MET A 1 -8.21 26.80 -30.03
N PRO A 2 -7.44 26.85 -28.93
CA PRO A 2 -6.40 25.86 -28.70
C PRO A 2 -7.05 24.56 -28.19
N GLN A 3 -6.80 23.46 -28.88
CA GLN A 3 -7.23 22.13 -28.45
C GLN A 3 -6.26 21.59 -27.38
N PRO A 4 -6.73 20.95 -26.30
CA PRO A 4 -5.85 20.36 -25.31
C PRO A 4 -5.07 19.20 -25.93
N SER A 5 -3.74 19.33 -25.95
CA SER A 5 -2.82 18.33 -26.49
C SER A 5 -2.94 17.02 -25.73
N THR A 6 -3.10 15.91 -26.45
CA THR A 6 -3.18 14.52 -25.96
C THR A 6 -2.05 14.11 -25.00
N SER A 7 -0.92 14.84 -25.04
CA SER A 7 0.24 14.70 -24.16
C SER A 7 -0.07 14.88 -22.66
N THR A 8 -1.02 15.75 -22.30
CA THR A 8 -1.36 16.04 -20.89
C THR A 8 -2.22 14.92 -20.27
N LEU A 9 -3.07 14.27 -21.07
CA LEU A 9 -3.88 13.12 -20.64
C LEU A 9 -3.01 11.88 -20.40
N ASN A 10 -2.05 11.61 -21.30
CA ASN A 10 -1.13 10.48 -21.17
C ASN A 10 -0.26 10.57 -19.91
N ASN A 11 0.17 11.77 -19.53
CA ASN A 11 1.02 11.95 -18.35
C ASN A 11 0.28 11.67 -17.02
N ARG A 12 -1.02 12.00 -16.92
CA ARG A 12 -1.84 11.65 -15.73
C ARG A 12 -2.08 10.15 -15.60
N VAL A 13 -2.33 9.46 -16.72
CA VAL A 13 -2.58 8.01 -16.72
C VAL A 13 -1.30 7.22 -16.37
N PHE A 14 -0.12 7.72 -16.77
CA PHE A 14 1.17 7.11 -16.46
C PHE A 14 1.59 7.31 -14.99
N ALA A 15 1.33 8.49 -14.42
CA ALA A 15 1.52 8.76 -12.99
C ALA A 15 0.56 7.93 -12.09
N GLN A 16 -0.64 7.63 -12.58
CA GLN A 16 -1.64 6.83 -11.87
C GLN A 16 -1.35 5.33 -11.81
N ARG A 17 -0.65 4.78 -12.82
CA ARG A 17 -0.32 3.34 -12.88
C ARG A 17 0.95 2.97 -12.14
N SER A 18 1.86 3.91 -11.90
CA SER A 18 3.17 3.66 -11.29
C SER A 18 3.13 3.78 -9.76
N SER A 19 2.56 4.84 -9.18
CA SER A 19 2.62 5.05 -7.72
C SER A 19 1.53 4.31 -6.94
N LEU A 20 0.25 4.39 -7.34
CA LEU A 20 -0.84 3.82 -6.53
C LEU A 20 -0.78 2.29 -6.44
N TYR A 21 -0.48 1.62 -7.56
CA TYR A 21 -0.34 0.17 -7.57
C TYR A 21 0.90 -0.28 -6.77
N GLN A 22 2.01 0.48 -6.83
CA GLN A 22 3.18 0.21 -6.00
C GLN A 22 2.89 0.40 -4.50
N GLU A 23 2.15 1.44 -4.12
CA GLU A 23 1.72 1.63 -2.73
C GLU A 23 0.80 0.49 -2.26
N PHE A 24 -0.08 0.00 -3.14
CA PHE A 24 -0.91 -1.17 -2.85
C PHE A 24 -0.08 -2.45 -2.65
N LEU A 25 0.91 -2.70 -3.53
CA LEU A 25 1.81 -3.83 -3.40
C LEU A 25 2.61 -3.74 -2.09
N ALA A 26 3.12 -2.57 -1.75
CA ALA A 26 3.86 -2.35 -0.50
C ALA A 26 2.96 -2.53 0.74
N GLU A 27 1.71 -2.05 0.70
CA GLU A 27 0.73 -2.26 1.78
C GLU A 27 0.44 -3.76 1.94
N ARG A 28 0.29 -4.50 0.83
CA ARG A 28 0.10 -5.97 0.84
C ARG A 28 1.32 -6.71 1.41
N GLU A 29 2.53 -6.32 1.06
CA GLU A 29 3.76 -6.92 1.60
C GLU A 29 3.87 -6.69 3.11
N GLU A 30 3.50 -5.50 3.59
CA GLU A 30 3.49 -5.21 5.03
C GLU A 30 2.47 -6.10 5.78
N ILE A 31 1.28 -6.31 5.20
CA ILE A 31 0.27 -7.21 5.78
C ILE A 31 0.78 -8.67 5.80
N LEU A 32 1.48 -9.12 4.75
CA LEU A 32 2.06 -10.46 4.71
C LEU A 32 3.18 -10.64 5.75
N ARG A 33 4.00 -9.60 5.96
CA ARG A 33 5.01 -9.58 7.02
C ARG A 33 4.37 -9.66 8.40
N HIS A 34 3.31 -8.88 8.64
CA HIS A 34 2.54 -8.92 9.89
C HIS A 34 1.95 -10.31 10.15
N LYS A 35 1.34 -10.90 9.12
CA LYS A 35 0.81 -12.27 9.17
C LYS A 35 1.88 -13.26 9.61
N TRP A 36 3.07 -13.20 9.02
CA TRP A 36 4.17 -14.10 9.36
C TRP A 36 4.57 -13.94 10.83
N ILE A 37 4.87 -12.72 11.28
CA ILE A 37 5.28 -12.44 12.67
C ILE A 37 4.25 -12.93 13.68
N GLU A 38 2.97 -12.65 13.45
CA GLU A 38 1.90 -13.07 14.36
C GLU A 38 1.64 -14.58 14.33
N SER A 39 1.91 -15.23 13.19
CA SER A 39 1.84 -16.69 13.08
C SER A 39 2.97 -17.36 13.87
N GLU A 40 4.19 -16.83 13.79
CA GLU A 40 5.34 -17.29 14.58
C GLU A 40 5.06 -17.17 16.07
N LYS A 41 4.48 -16.04 16.52
CA LYS A 41 4.11 -15.83 17.93
C LYS A 41 3.07 -16.84 18.44
N GLN A 42 2.15 -17.26 17.59
CA GLN A 42 1.08 -18.20 17.95
C GLN A 42 1.43 -19.67 17.70
N GLY A 43 2.57 -19.94 17.07
CA GLY A 43 2.98 -21.30 16.66
C GLY A 43 2.06 -21.92 15.61
N LYS A 44 1.25 -21.11 14.91
CA LYS A 44 0.32 -21.56 13.85
C LYS A 44 -0.04 -20.40 12.93
N ASP A 45 -0.42 -20.72 11.68
CA ASP A 45 -0.91 -19.70 10.77
C ASP A 45 -2.21 -19.07 11.29
N ILE A 46 -2.22 -17.74 11.38
CA ILE A 46 -3.39 -16.97 11.80
C ILE A 46 -4.36 -16.68 10.65
N GLY A 47 -3.92 -16.89 9.41
CA GLY A 47 -4.69 -16.60 8.20
C GLY A 47 -4.60 -15.14 7.77
N PHE A 48 -4.82 -14.91 6.47
CA PHE A 48 -4.65 -13.58 5.87
C PHE A 48 -5.70 -12.57 6.35
N GLU A 49 -6.97 -12.96 6.43
CA GLU A 49 -8.06 -12.06 6.83
C GLU A 49 -7.87 -11.53 8.26
N ARG A 50 -7.47 -12.40 9.20
CA ARG A 50 -7.17 -12.00 10.57
C ARG A 50 -5.99 -11.04 10.64
N ALA A 51 -4.90 -11.35 9.91
CA ALA A 51 -3.73 -10.47 9.83
C ALA A 51 -4.09 -9.10 9.23
N LEU A 52 -4.88 -9.08 8.16
CA LEU A 52 -5.35 -7.86 7.48
C LEU A 52 -6.16 -6.98 8.44
N LEU A 53 -7.15 -7.54 9.12
CA LEU A 53 -8.01 -6.82 10.05
C LEU A 53 -7.25 -6.27 11.27
N ASP A 54 -6.28 -7.02 11.78
CA ASP A 54 -5.43 -6.57 12.88
C ASP A 54 -4.48 -5.45 12.42
N TRP A 55 -3.84 -5.63 11.27
CA TRP A 55 -2.91 -4.68 10.68
C TRP A 55 -3.56 -3.33 10.33
N ILE A 56 -4.74 -3.36 9.72
CA ILE A 56 -5.51 -2.14 9.39
C ILE A 56 -5.80 -1.32 10.65
N ARG A 57 -6.14 -1.98 11.76
CA ARG A 57 -6.51 -1.30 13.02
C ARG A 57 -5.32 -0.70 13.76
N LYS A 58 -4.15 -1.36 13.71
CA LYS A 58 -3.02 -1.03 14.59
C LYS A 58 -1.84 -0.35 13.88
N HIS A 59 -1.64 -0.63 12.60
CA HIS A 59 -0.38 -0.31 11.90
C HIS A 59 -0.56 0.61 10.70
N ARG A 60 -1.68 0.51 9.98
CA ARG A 60 -1.88 1.16 8.68
C ARG A 60 -1.70 2.68 8.69
N GLU A 61 -2.25 3.37 9.68
CA GLU A 61 -2.18 4.84 9.75
C GLU A 61 -0.73 5.32 9.93
N SER A 62 0.00 4.71 10.87
CA SER A 62 1.41 5.00 11.11
C SER A 62 2.27 4.70 9.87
N TRP A 63 2.06 3.53 9.26
CA TRP A 63 2.77 3.13 8.05
C TRP A 63 2.55 4.11 6.88
N ARG A 64 1.30 4.52 6.63
CA ARG A 64 0.99 5.52 5.59
C ARG A 64 1.58 6.90 5.91
N SER A 65 1.58 7.30 7.18
CA SER A 65 2.14 8.59 7.60
C SER A 65 3.65 8.64 7.41
N ALA A 66 4.36 7.56 7.79
CA ALA A 66 5.80 7.43 7.57
C ALA A 66 6.17 7.54 6.08
N ARG A 67 5.44 6.85 5.19
CA ARG A 67 5.69 6.91 3.74
C ARG A 67 5.40 8.29 3.13
N LYS A 68 4.37 9.00 3.59
CA LYS A 68 4.11 10.39 3.16
C LYS A 68 5.19 11.36 3.61
N SER A 69 5.79 11.13 4.78
CA SER A 69 6.87 11.98 5.30
C SER A 69 8.20 11.79 4.56
N LEU A 70 8.42 10.62 3.97
CA LEU A 70 9.64 10.29 3.22
C LEU A 70 9.73 10.99 1.84
N GLY A 71 8.64 11.58 1.37
CA GLY A 71 8.56 12.30 0.09
C GLY A 71 8.67 13.82 0.21
N LYS A 72 9.12 14.34 1.36
CA LYS A 72 9.43 15.77 1.57
C LYS A 72 10.93 16.01 1.54
#